data_AF-A0A026WP35-F1
#
_entry.id   AF-A0A026WP35-F1
#
_cell.length_a   1.000
_cell.length_b   1.000
_cell.length_c   1.000
_cell.angle_alpha   90.00
_cell.angle_beta   90.00
_cell.angle_gamma   90.00
#
_symmetry.space_group_name_H-M   'P 1'
#
loop_
_entity.id
_entity.type
_entity.pdbx_description
1 polymer ?
#
loop_
_entity_poly.entity_id
_entity_poly.type
_entity_poly.pdbx_seq_one_letter_code
_entity_poly.pdbx_strand_id
1 'polypeptide(L)'
;MSAEQDTLNNENATHRQNDEDRVVTDSVHERFRQIHVRCNDCNADIIGNEVSIRKHFNRAHPSNRYCRYCRSKVFIYTKVKTVNGDEISENFVYHKCEYKEQQPEVDTSK
;
A
#
# COMPACT_ATOMS: atom_id res chain seq x y z
N MET A 1 -17.89 39.88 36.29
CA MET A 1 -16.63 39.17 36.57
C MET A 1 -16.97 37.74 36.90
N SER A 2 -16.52 36.79 36.08
CA SER A 2 -16.09 35.46 36.53
C SER A 2 -15.25 34.88 35.40
N ALA A 3 -13.98 34.62 35.73
CA ALA A 3 -12.97 34.04 34.89
C ALA A 3 -12.50 32.74 35.58
N GLU A 4 -12.23 31.73 34.73
CA GLU A 4 -11.14 30.74 34.85
C GLU A 4 -11.22 29.63 35.93
N GLN A 5 -11.26 28.36 35.47
CA GLN A 5 -10.16 27.35 35.48
C GLN A 5 -10.28 26.47 36.74
N ASP A 6 -9.97 25.16 36.81
CA ASP A 6 -9.01 24.33 36.09
C ASP A 6 -9.18 22.82 36.47
N THR A 7 -8.44 21.95 35.78
CA THR A 7 -7.90 20.62 36.21
C THR A 7 -8.84 19.44 36.54
N LEU A 8 -8.86 18.35 35.78
CA LEU A 8 -7.91 17.20 35.63
C LEU A 8 -8.00 16.10 36.71
N ASN A 9 -8.37 14.89 36.24
CA ASN A 9 -8.03 13.52 36.67
C ASN A 9 -8.18 13.10 38.15
N ASN A 10 -8.93 12.01 38.40
CA ASN A 10 -8.31 10.81 38.97
C ASN A 10 -9.14 9.53 38.74
N GLU A 11 -8.38 8.48 38.52
CA GLU A 11 -8.62 7.08 38.21
C GLU A 11 -9.56 6.38 39.21
N ASN A 12 -10.44 5.50 38.70
CA ASN A 12 -10.70 4.25 39.41
C ASN A 12 -11.10 3.15 38.42
N ALA A 13 -10.10 2.40 37.98
CA ALA A 13 -10.33 1.09 37.41
C ALA A 13 -10.89 0.17 38.52
N THR A 14 -11.98 -0.54 38.27
CA THR A 14 -11.96 -1.97 37.89
C THR A 14 -13.40 -2.50 37.93
N HIS A 15 -13.66 -3.42 37.01
CA HIS A 15 -14.60 -4.53 37.17
C HIS A 15 -16.07 -4.29 36.76
N ARG A 16 -16.36 -4.66 35.52
CA ARG A 16 -17.36 -5.71 35.23
C ARG A 16 -17.27 -6.16 33.77
N GLN A 17 -16.68 -7.34 33.59
CA GLN A 17 -16.99 -8.20 32.45
C GLN A 17 -18.51 -8.44 32.45
N ASN A 18 -19.15 -8.07 31.35
CA ASN A 18 -20.34 -8.75 30.88
C ASN A 18 -20.12 -9.02 29.39
N ASP A 19 -20.05 -10.31 29.10
CA ASP A 19 -20.07 -10.91 27.78
C ASP A 19 -21.25 -10.38 26.95
N GLU A 20 -20.94 -9.47 26.03
CA GLU A 20 -21.50 -9.54 24.70
C GLU A 20 -20.31 -9.36 23.76
N ASP A 21 -19.77 -10.48 23.31
CA ASP A 21 -18.72 -10.57 22.30
C ASP A 21 -19.28 -10.04 20.98
N ARG A 22 -19.41 -8.72 20.92
CA ARG A 22 -19.78 -7.99 19.72
C ARG A 22 -18.54 -7.94 18.86
N VAL A 23 -18.24 -9.07 18.23
CA VAL A 23 -17.29 -9.17 17.13
C VAL A 23 -17.83 -8.25 16.03
N VAL A 24 -17.40 -6.99 16.07
CA VAL A 24 -17.55 -6.08 14.95
C VAL A 24 -16.70 -6.68 13.85
N THR A 25 -17.33 -7.46 12.98
CA THR A 25 -16.68 -7.99 11.80
C THR A 25 -16.36 -6.80 10.91
N ASP A 26 -15.12 -6.32 11.02
CA ASP A 26 -14.49 -5.31 10.18
C ASP A 26 -14.40 -5.71 8.70
N SER A 27 -15.18 -6.70 8.25
CA SER A 27 -15.29 -7.11 6.85
C SER A 27 -15.70 -5.96 5.92
N VAL A 28 -16.32 -4.91 6.45
CA VAL A 28 -16.54 -3.65 5.72
C VAL A 28 -15.24 -2.84 5.64
N HIS A 29 -14.49 -2.72 6.75
CA HIS A 29 -13.22 -1.99 6.82
C HIS A 29 -12.09 -2.63 6.00
N GLU A 30 -12.05 -3.95 5.84
CA GLU A 30 -11.00 -4.62 5.04
C GLU A 30 -10.97 -4.13 3.59
N ARG A 31 -12.14 -3.83 3.00
CA ARG A 31 -12.26 -3.31 1.63
C ARG A 31 -11.74 -1.86 1.49
N PHE A 32 -11.69 -1.14 2.61
CA PHE A 32 -11.18 0.24 2.69
C PHE A 32 -9.78 0.32 3.28
N ARG A 33 -9.20 -0.80 3.74
CA ARG A 33 -7.81 -0.81 4.20
C ARG A 33 -6.91 -0.47 3.04
N GLN A 34 -6.24 0.66 3.16
CA GLN A 34 -5.26 1.12 2.21
C GLN A 34 -4.10 0.12 2.21
N ILE A 35 -3.95 -0.61 1.12
CA ILE A 35 -2.82 -1.55 0.97
C ILE A 35 -1.55 -0.70 0.86
N HIS A 36 -0.55 -1.00 1.69
CA HIS A 36 0.77 -0.39 1.60
C HIS A 36 1.76 -1.36 0.95
N VAL A 37 2.74 -0.81 0.25
CA VAL A 37 3.87 -1.56 -0.32
C VAL A 37 5.17 -0.85 -0.01
N ARG A 38 6.20 -1.61 0.29
CA ARG A 38 7.54 -1.12 0.56
C ARG A 38 8.40 -1.31 -0.68
N CYS A 39 9.16 -0.29 -1.09
CA CYS A 39 10.13 -0.45 -2.16
C CYS A 39 11.43 -1.07 -1.65
N ASN A 40 11.96 -2.06 -2.35
CA ASN A 40 13.14 -2.79 -1.92
C ASN A 40 14.45 -2.05 -2.21
N ASP A 41 14.44 -1.01 -3.05
CA ASP A 41 15.65 -0.27 -3.43
C ASP A 41 15.84 1.00 -2.58
N CYS A 42 14.76 1.66 -2.15
CA CYS A 42 14.81 2.90 -1.36
C CYS A 42 14.17 2.77 0.03
N ASN A 43 13.59 1.62 0.36
CA ASN A 43 12.85 1.34 1.61
C ASN A 43 11.67 2.28 1.88
N ALA A 44 11.20 3.02 0.88
CA ALA A 44 10.03 3.88 1.03
C ALA A 44 8.74 3.06 1.11
N ASP A 45 7.91 3.38 2.10
CA ASP A 45 6.54 2.88 2.22
C ASP A 45 5.59 3.77 1.41
N ILE A 46 4.91 3.19 0.44
CA ILE A 46 3.97 3.89 -0.43
C ILE A 46 2.61 3.20 -0.43
N ILE A 47 1.59 3.92 -0.85
CA ILE A 47 0.28 3.34 -1.08
C ILE A 47 0.38 2.36 -2.26
N GLY A 48 -0.12 1.15 -2.10
CA GLY A 48 -0.08 0.05 -3.06
C GLY A 48 -1.06 0.18 -4.22
N ASN A 49 -1.57 1.38 -4.50
CA ASN A 49 -2.39 1.64 -5.68
C ASN A 49 -1.51 1.98 -6.89
N GLU A 50 -2.03 1.73 -8.09
CA GLU A 50 -1.28 1.88 -9.33
C GLU A 50 -0.75 3.31 -9.55
N VAL A 51 -1.54 4.33 -9.18
CA VAL A 51 -1.15 5.75 -9.34
C VAL A 51 0.06 6.09 -8.48
N SER A 52 0.07 5.64 -7.23
CA SER A 52 1.16 5.91 -6.27
C SER A 52 2.41 5.14 -6.67
N ILE A 53 2.26 3.89 -7.08
CA ILE A 53 3.37 3.08 -7.62
C ILE A 53 3.96 3.73 -8.87
N ARG A 54 3.13 4.25 -9.80
CA ARG A 54 3.62 4.97 -10.99
C ARG A 54 4.36 6.26 -10.68
N LYS A 55 3.88 7.03 -9.70
CA LYS A 55 4.57 8.26 -9.25
C LYS A 55 5.93 7.95 -8.65
N HIS A 56 6.02 6.86 -7.87
CA HIS A 56 7.26 6.38 -7.30
C HIS A 56 8.21 5.81 -8.37
N PHE A 57 7.64 5.15 -9.39
CA PHE A 57 8.31 4.67 -10.59
C PHE A 57 8.70 5.84 -11.53
N ASN A 58 9.50 6.80 -11.07
CA ASN A 58 10.03 7.87 -11.93
C ASN A 58 11.49 7.62 -12.32
N ARG A 59 12.00 8.35 -13.31
CA ARG A 59 13.39 8.19 -13.80
C ARG A 59 14.44 8.54 -12.74
N ALA A 60 14.09 9.35 -11.73
CA ALA A 60 14.99 9.79 -10.67
C ALA A 60 15.19 8.76 -9.54
N HIS A 61 14.37 7.71 -9.50
CA HIS A 61 14.49 6.67 -8.46
C HIS A 61 15.85 5.95 -8.52
N PRO A 62 16.48 5.61 -7.37
CA PRO A 62 17.83 5.03 -7.31
C PRO A 62 17.94 3.58 -7.80
N SER A 63 16.85 2.92 -8.17
CA SER A 63 16.90 1.56 -8.72
C SER A 63 17.82 1.49 -9.95
N ASN A 64 18.77 0.56 -9.89
CA ASN A 64 19.69 0.21 -10.98
C ASN A 64 19.25 -1.05 -11.73
N ARG A 65 18.00 -1.50 -11.53
CA ARG A 65 17.46 -2.65 -12.25
C ARG A 65 16.73 -2.19 -13.50
N TYR A 66 16.97 -2.89 -14.60
CA TYR A 66 16.39 -2.57 -15.91
C TYR A 66 15.82 -3.82 -16.57
N CYS A 67 14.74 -3.66 -17.31
CA CYS A 67 14.17 -4.69 -18.14
C CYS A 67 15.12 -5.01 -19.30
N ARG A 68 15.42 -6.30 -19.51
CA ARG A 68 16.32 -6.75 -20.58
C ARG A 68 15.81 -6.42 -21.99
N TYR A 69 14.48 -6.34 -22.17
CA TYR A 69 13.85 -6.17 -23.46
C TYR A 69 13.73 -4.71 -23.89
N CYS A 70 13.19 -3.86 -23.03
CA CYS A 70 12.92 -2.45 -23.35
C CYS A 70 13.88 -1.46 -22.68
N ARG A 71 14.83 -1.96 -21.87
CA ARG A 71 15.82 -1.15 -21.12
C ARG A 71 15.20 -0.11 -20.17
N SER A 72 13.90 -0.17 -19.91
CA SER A 72 13.22 0.66 -18.92
C SER A 72 13.53 0.17 -17.50
N LYS A 73 13.47 1.06 -16.51
CA LYS A 73 13.72 0.68 -15.11
C LYS A 73 12.73 -0.39 -14.63
N VAL A 74 13.10 -1.19 -13.64
CA VAL A 74 12.19 -2.11 -12.95
C VAL A 74 12.36 -1.96 -11.44
N PHE A 75 11.27 -2.12 -10.71
CA PHE A 75 11.20 -1.83 -9.28
C PHE A 75 10.60 -3.05 -8.60
N ILE A 76 11.17 -3.43 -7.47
CA ILE A 76 10.67 -4.54 -6.67
C ILE A 76 10.02 -3.94 -5.42
N TYR A 77 8.82 -4.43 -5.12
CA TYR A 77 8.05 -4.01 -3.97
C TYR A 77 7.65 -5.21 -3.14
N THR A 78 7.55 -5.01 -1.84
CA THR A 78 7.00 -5.98 -0.89
C THR A 78 5.64 -5.49 -0.40
N LYS A 79 4.59 -6.29 -0.60
CA LYS A 79 3.33 -6.15 0.11
C LYS A 79 3.47 -6.82 1.46
N VAL A 80 3.18 -6.10 2.52
CA VAL A 80 3.10 -6.68 3.87
C VAL A 80 1.62 -6.73 4.24
N LYS A 81 1.14 -7.91 4.62
CA LYS A 81 -0.23 -8.13 5.09
C LYS A 81 -0.19 -8.95 6.35
N THR A 82 -1.00 -8.60 7.33
CA THR A 82 -1.21 -9.45 8.51
C THR A 82 -2.48 -10.28 8.27
N VAL A 83 -2.34 -11.61 8.27
CA VAL A 83 -3.46 -12.55 8.11
C VAL A 83 -3.44 -13.48 9.31
N ASN A 84 -4.50 -13.50 10.10
CA ASN A 84 -4.65 -14.34 11.31
C ASN A 84 -3.52 -14.19 12.34
N GLY A 85 -2.91 -12.99 12.43
CA GLY A 85 -1.80 -12.71 13.35
C GLY A 85 -0.41 -12.99 12.76
N ASP A 86 -0.33 -13.64 11.61
CA ASP A 86 0.92 -13.86 10.88
C ASP A 86 1.19 -12.74 9.88
N GLU A 87 2.43 -12.26 9.84
CA GLU A 87 2.88 -11.33 8.81
C GLU A 87 3.25 -12.09 7.54
N ILE A 88 2.48 -11.88 6.47
CA ILE A 88 2.74 -12.41 5.14
C ILE A 88 3.32 -11.30 4.27
N SER A 89 4.53 -11.52 3.79
CA SER A 89 5.20 -10.64 2.84
C SER A 89 5.20 -11.26 1.43
N GLU A 90 4.69 -10.53 0.44
CA GLU A 90 4.72 -10.94 -0.97
C GLU A 90 5.52 -9.93 -1.80
N ASN A 91 6.55 -10.42 -2.49
CA ASN A 91 7.33 -9.60 -3.40
C ASN A 91 6.70 -9.59 -4.80
N PHE A 92 6.62 -8.42 -5.41
CA PHE A 92 6.18 -8.26 -6.79
C PHE A 92 7.04 -7.25 -7.55
N VAL A 93 7.13 -7.44 -8.86
CA VAL A 93 7.90 -6.56 -9.75
C VAL A 93 6.95 -5.61 -10.46
N TYR A 94 7.26 -4.31 -10.42
CA TYR A 94 6.62 -3.32 -11.25
C TYR A 94 7.54 -2.92 -12.40
N HIS A 95 7.01 -3.02 -13.61
CA HIS A 95 7.69 -2.71 -14.85
C HIS A 95 6.77 -1.85 -15.72
N LYS A 96 7.22 -0.65 -16.07
CA LYS A 96 6.58 0.17 -17.09
C LYS A 96 7.32 -0.04 -18.40
N CYS A 97 6.72 -0.77 -19.32
CA CYS A 97 7.24 -0.87 -20.67
C CYS A 97 6.83 0.42 -21.43
N GLU A 98 7.79 1.17 -21.96
CA GLU A 98 7.52 2.25 -22.92
C GLU A 98 7.40 1.71 -24.36
N TYR A 99 7.41 0.38 -24.56
CA TYR A 99 7.22 -0.21 -25.88
C TYR A 99 5.86 0.24 -26.40
N LYS A 100 5.87 1.20 -27.33
CA LYS A 100 4.71 1.51 -28.15
C LYS A 100 4.25 0.17 -28.69
N GLU A 101 3.06 -0.26 -28.32
CA GLU A 101 2.39 -1.33 -29.02
C GLU A 101 2.48 -0.98 -30.51
N GLN A 102 3.34 -1.69 -31.25
CA GLN A 102 3.14 -1.81 -32.67
C GLN A 102 1.86 -2.63 -32.75
N GLN A 103 0.73 -1.93 -32.71
CA GLN A 103 -0.55 -2.49 -33.10
C GLN A 103 -0.30 -3.14 -34.46
N PRO A 104 -0.52 -4.45 -34.62
CA PRO A 104 -0.46 -5.03 -35.95
C PRO A 104 -1.47 -4.25 -36.78
N GLU A 105 -0.98 -3.51 -37.78
CA GLU A 105 -1.86 -2.88 -38.76
C GLU A 105 -2.63 -4.02 -39.42
N VAL A 106 -3.89 -4.18 -39.03
CA VAL A 106 -4.79 -5.11 -39.68
C VAL A 106 -5.02 -4.53 -41.06
N ASP A 107 -4.28 -5.04 -42.05
CA ASP A 107 -4.52 -4.78 -43.46
C ASP A 107 -5.91 -5.31 -43.81
N THR A 108 -6.92 -4.44 -43.68
CA THR A 108 -8.26 -4.69 -44.17
C THR A 108 -8.32 -4.36 -45.65
N SER A 109 -7.54 -5.08 -46.46
CA SER A 109 -7.74 -5.13 -47.90
C SER A 109 -8.51 -6.40 -48.25
N LYS A 110 -9.81 -6.24 -48.51
CA LYS A 110 -10.65 -7.22 -49.19
C LYS A 110 -11.44 -6.52 -50.29
#